data_AF-A0A7C3YW76-F1
#
_entry.id   AF-A0A7C3YW76-F1
#
_cell.length_a   1.000
_cell.length_b   1.000
_cell.length_c   1.000
_cell.angle_alpha   90.00
_cell.angle_beta   90.00
_cell.angle_gamma   90.00
#
_symmetry.space_group_name_H-M   'P 1'
#
loop_
_entity.id
_entity.type
_entity.pdbx_description
1 polymer ?
#
loop_
_entity_poly.entity_id
_entity_poly.type
_entity_poly.pdbx_seq_one_letter_code
_entity_poly.pdbx_strand_id
1 'polypeptide(L)'
;IQRDFLFCLELRGWHVGEVETLCRELELIPILDPFLPGRTLGPVGYFRLHGKGGYRFKYSHEDLLQLKGILPSDRDVYVLFNNVYMFDNALEFKDLIGLS
;
A
#
# COMPACT_ATOMS: atom_id res chain seq x y z
N ILE A 1 -19.58 -21.16 -9.95
CA ILE A 1 -19.07 -19.77 -9.99
C ILE A 1 -17.55 -19.87 -9.92
N GLN A 2 -16.85 -19.67 -11.02
CA GLN A 2 -15.41 -19.50 -11.00
C GLN A 2 -15.18 -18.02 -10.66
N ARG A 3 -14.56 -17.75 -9.51
CA ARG A 3 -14.17 -16.39 -9.13
C ARG A 3 -12.68 -16.27 -9.46
N ASP A 4 -12.33 -15.28 -10.25
CA ASP A 4 -10.94 -14.89 -10.44
C ASP A 4 -10.49 -14.17 -9.17
N PHE A 5 -9.47 -14.71 -8.51
CA PHE A 5 -8.91 -14.13 -7.29
C PHE A 5 -7.58 -13.48 -7.60
N LEU A 6 -7.37 -12.27 -7.05
CA LEU A 6 -6.05 -11.66 -6.98
C LEU A 6 -5.42 -12.02 -5.63
N PHE A 7 -4.24 -12.62 -5.67
CA PHE A 7 -3.48 -12.96 -4.48
C PHE A 7 -2.40 -11.91 -4.23
N CYS A 8 -2.31 -11.46 -2.98
CA CYS A 8 -1.36 -10.45 -2.54
C CYS A 8 -0.44 -11.05 -1.47
N LEU A 9 0.85 -10.73 -1.52
CA LEU A 9 1.84 -11.24 -0.56
C LEU A 9 2.56 -10.08 0.15
N GLU A 10 2.48 -10.05 1.48
CA GLU A 10 3.24 -9.12 2.31
C GLU A 10 4.26 -9.90 3.16
N LEU A 11 5.54 -9.83 2.79
CA LEU A 11 6.63 -10.43 3.58
C LEU A 11 7.34 -9.36 4.42
N ARG A 12 7.88 -9.79 5.57
CA ARG A 12 8.62 -8.95 6.53
C ARG A 12 10.02 -9.47 6.73
N GLY A 13 11.00 -8.57 6.73
CA GLY A 13 12.42 -8.92 6.90
C GLY A 13 13.11 -9.46 5.64
N TRP A 14 12.45 -9.37 4.49
CA TRP A 14 12.98 -9.78 3.18
C TRP A 14 13.45 -8.57 2.38
N HIS A 15 14.44 -8.76 1.51
CA HIS A 15 14.85 -7.70 0.60
C HIS A 15 13.78 -7.49 -0.48
N VAL A 16 13.49 -6.24 -0.84
CA VAL A 16 12.41 -5.89 -1.78
C VAL A 16 12.51 -6.67 -3.09
N GLY A 17 13.70 -6.73 -3.70
CA GLY A 17 13.91 -7.44 -4.97
C GLY A 17 13.68 -8.97 -4.89
N GLU A 18 13.85 -9.58 -3.71
CA GLU A 18 13.53 -11.00 -3.51
C GLU A 18 12.01 -11.21 -3.49
N VAL A 19 11.29 -10.34 -2.77
CA VAL A 19 9.82 -10.37 -2.72
C VAL A 19 9.24 -10.16 -4.12
N GLU A 20 9.76 -9.21 -4.88
CA GLU A 20 9.32 -8.95 -6.26
C GLU A 20 9.60 -10.12 -7.19
N THR A 21 10.77 -10.76 -7.07
CA THR A 21 11.11 -11.94 -7.87
C THR A 21 10.18 -13.10 -7.57
N LEU A 22 9.96 -13.41 -6.29
CA LEU A 22 9.05 -14.46 -5.86
C LEU A 22 7.60 -14.19 -6.31
N CYS A 23 7.12 -12.95 -6.15
CA CYS A 23 5.77 -12.60 -6.56
C CYS A 23 5.59 -12.71 -8.08
N ARG A 24 6.59 -12.34 -8.87
CA ARG A 24 6.57 -12.52 -10.33
C ARG A 24 6.49 -14.00 -10.72
N GLU A 25 7.27 -14.87 -10.07
CA GLU A 25 7.29 -16.31 -10.37
C GLU A 25 5.98 -17.01 -10.00
N LEU A 26 5.29 -16.53 -8.97
CA LEU A 26 4.06 -17.12 -8.44
C LEU A 26 2.78 -16.38 -8.89
N GLU A 27 2.90 -15.40 -9.79
CA GLU A 27 1.78 -14.56 -10.25
C GLU A 27 1.01 -13.87 -9.10
N LEU A 28 1.76 -13.39 -8.10
CA LEU A 28 1.24 -12.66 -6.93
C LEU A 28 1.47 -11.15 -7.05
N ILE A 29 0.69 -10.37 -6.32
CA ILE A 29 0.87 -8.93 -6.17
C ILE A 29 1.74 -8.67 -4.91
N PRO A 30 2.94 -8.07 -5.04
CA PRO A 30 3.77 -7.76 -3.88
C PRO A 30 3.17 -6.57 -3.11
N ILE A 31 3.07 -6.71 -1.78
CA ILE A 31 2.67 -5.64 -0.87
C ILE A 31 3.92 -5.05 -0.25
N LEU A 32 4.30 -3.88 -0.75
CA LEU A 32 5.48 -3.14 -0.34
C LEU A 32 5.08 -1.81 0.31
N ASP A 33 5.97 -1.24 1.10
CA ASP A 33 5.78 0.10 1.65
C ASP A 33 5.70 1.12 0.49
N PRO A 34 4.61 1.90 0.37
CA PRO A 34 4.47 2.88 -0.72
C PRO A 34 5.57 3.93 -0.74
N PHE A 35 6.19 4.24 0.41
CA PHE A 35 7.26 5.24 0.52
C PHE A 35 8.62 4.73 0.00
N LEU A 36 8.73 3.45 -0.39
CA LEU A 36 9.92 2.92 -1.05
C LEU A 36 9.90 3.24 -2.56
N PRO A 37 11.02 3.73 -3.12
CA PRO A 37 11.13 3.97 -4.56
C PRO A 37 11.21 2.64 -5.35
N GLY A 38 10.83 2.68 -6.62
CA GLY A 38 11.07 1.58 -7.56
C GLY A 38 10.21 0.31 -7.38
N ARG A 39 9.13 0.39 -6.59
CA ARG A 39 8.24 -0.74 -6.31
C ARG A 39 7.50 -1.25 -7.56
N THR A 40 7.42 -2.57 -7.69
CA THR A 40 6.55 -3.24 -8.67
C THR A 40 5.11 -3.25 -8.19
N LEU A 41 4.18 -2.94 -9.09
CA LEU A 41 2.75 -3.01 -8.84
C LEU A 41 2.11 -4.04 -9.77
N GLY A 42 1.11 -4.76 -9.24
CA GLY A 42 0.28 -5.65 -10.03
C GLY A 42 -0.82 -4.91 -10.80
N PRO A 43 -1.83 -5.64 -11.31
CA PRO A 43 -3.01 -5.07 -11.96
C PRO A 43 -3.75 -4.04 -11.10
N VAL A 44 -3.65 -4.17 -9.78
CA VAL A 44 -4.11 -3.20 -8.78
C VAL A 44 -2.94 -2.79 -7.89
N GLY A 45 -2.96 -1.54 -7.42
CA GLY A 45 -2.04 -1.09 -6.36
C GLY A 45 -2.64 -1.38 -5.00
N TYR A 46 -2.08 -2.32 -4.23
CA TYR A 46 -2.54 -2.56 -2.85
C TYR A 46 -1.44 -2.20 -1.85
N PHE A 47 -1.75 -1.26 -0.96
CA PHE A 47 -0.81 -0.70 0.02
C PHE A 47 -1.31 -0.93 1.44
N ARG A 48 -0.39 -1.35 2.32
CA ARG A 48 -0.65 -1.49 3.76
C ARG A 48 0.30 -0.59 4.54
N LEU A 49 -0.26 0.36 5.26
CA LEU A 49 0.46 1.43 5.95
C LEU A 49 0.54 1.12 7.45
N HIS A 50 1.69 0.64 7.91
CA HIS A 50 1.89 0.23 9.31
C HIS A 50 2.53 1.34 10.17
N GLY A 51 2.73 2.54 9.61
CA GLY A 51 3.44 3.64 10.26
C GLY A 51 4.94 3.66 9.94
N LYS A 52 5.53 4.86 9.77
CA LYS A 52 6.96 5.03 9.53
C LYS A 52 7.74 4.71 10.82
N GLY A 53 8.43 3.57 10.84
CA GLY A 53 9.17 3.10 12.01
C GLY A 53 8.32 2.39 13.08
N GLY A 54 7.02 2.15 12.83
CA GLY A 54 6.18 1.29 13.67
C GLY A 54 4.71 1.73 13.81
N TYR A 55 3.91 0.83 14.39
CA TYR A 55 2.45 0.94 14.50
C TYR A 55 1.93 2.17 15.25
N ARG A 56 2.74 2.78 16.12
CA ARG A 56 2.36 3.98 16.89
C ARG A 56 2.66 5.28 16.15
N PHE A 57 3.16 5.22 14.92
CA PHE A 57 3.32 6.41 14.09
C PHE A 57 1.94 6.91 13.65
N LYS A 58 1.68 8.22 13.81
CA LYS A 58 0.52 8.90 13.24
C LYS A 58 0.98 9.63 11.99
N TYR A 59 0.39 9.31 10.84
CA TYR A 59 0.67 10.05 9.61
C TYR A 59 0.21 11.49 9.78
N SER A 60 1.11 12.43 9.46
CA SER A 60 0.81 13.85 9.38
C SER A 60 0.08 14.18 8.07
N HIS A 61 -0.50 15.38 7.99
CA HIS A 61 -1.08 15.89 6.76
C HIS A 61 -0.09 15.87 5.59
N GLU A 62 1.17 16.24 5.85
CA GLU A 62 2.25 16.22 4.85
C GLU A 62 2.57 14.79 4.38
N ASP A 63 2.59 13.81 5.30
CA ASP A 63 2.75 12.40 4.92
C ASP A 63 1.60 11.90 4.03
N LEU A 64 0.38 12.34 4.30
CA LEU A 64 -0.81 11.97 3.54
C LEU A 64 -0.85 12.65 2.17
N LEU A 65 -0.41 13.90 2.06
CA LEU A 65 -0.18 14.57 0.77
C LEU A 65 0.89 13.85 -0.04
N GLN A 66 1.99 13.46 0.60
CA GLN A 66 3.05 12.68 -0.03
C GLN A 66 2.50 11.34 -0.53
N LEU A 67 1.73 10.62 0.30
CA LEU A 67 1.09 9.38 -0.08
C LEU A 67 0.21 9.56 -1.32
N LYS A 68 -0.65 10.59 -1.36
CA LYS A 68 -1.49 10.90 -2.53
C LYS A 68 -0.66 11.09 -3.80
N GLY A 69 0.48 11.79 -3.71
CA GLY A 69 1.37 11.99 -4.85
C GLY A 69 2.10 10.73 -5.31
N ILE A 70 2.22 9.72 -4.44
CA ILE A 70 2.88 8.44 -4.72
C ILE A 70 1.92 7.43 -5.37
N LEU A 71 0.61 7.50 -5.06
CA LEU A 71 -0.35 6.54 -5.58
C LEU A 71 -0.47 6.62 -7.11
N PRO A 72 -0.50 5.48 -7.82
CA PRO A 72 -0.68 5.49 -9.26
C PRO A 72 -2.09 5.98 -9.63
N SER A 73 -2.18 6.72 -10.72
CA SER A 73 -3.46 7.19 -11.30
C SER A 73 -3.95 6.35 -12.47
N ASP A 74 -3.18 5.35 -12.91
CA ASP A 74 -3.43 4.54 -14.10
C ASP A 74 -4.13 3.20 -13.81
N ARG A 75 -4.50 2.93 -12.54
CA ARG A 75 -5.11 1.68 -12.09
C ARG A 75 -5.91 1.86 -10.80
N ASP A 76 -6.69 0.84 -10.46
CA ASP A 76 -7.37 0.79 -9.16
C ASP A 76 -6.37 0.66 -8.02
N VAL A 77 -6.61 1.42 -6.94
CA VAL A 77 -5.75 1.47 -5.77
C VAL A 77 -6.54 1.22 -4.49
N TYR A 78 -5.99 0.34 -3.67
CA TYR A 78 -6.49 -0.01 -2.35
C TYR A 78 -5.44 0.41 -1.31
N VAL A 79 -5.85 1.20 -0.32
CA VAL A 79 -4.97 1.64 0.77
C VAL A 79 -5.59 1.21 2.09
N LEU A 80 -4.85 0.39 2.84
CA LEU A 80 -5.20 -0.02 4.19
C LEU A 80 -4.27 0.68 5.19
N PHE A 81 -4.81 1.59 5.98
CA PHE A 81 -4.15 2.07 7.18
C PHE A 81 -4.20 0.99 8.26
N ASN A 82 -3.03 0.57 8.73
CA ASN A 82 -2.85 -0.50 9.70
C ASN A 82 -1.97 -0.06 10.90
N ASN A 83 -1.96 1.24 11.19
CA ASN A 83 -1.35 1.84 12.37
C ASN A 83 -2.41 2.06 13.48
N VAL A 84 -2.00 2.38 14.70
CA VAL A 84 -2.91 2.61 15.84
C VAL A 84 -3.91 3.74 15.58
N TYR A 85 -3.52 4.73 14.77
CA TYR A 85 -4.36 5.88 14.39
C TYR A 85 -5.06 5.68 13.04
N MET A 86 -5.25 4.43 12.61
CA MET A 86 -5.73 4.11 11.25
C MET A 86 -7.07 4.74 10.89
N PHE A 87 -8.00 4.89 11.85
CA PHE A 87 -9.30 5.50 11.59
C PHE A 87 -9.15 6.98 11.20
N ASP A 88 -8.47 7.76 12.04
CA ASP A 88 -8.22 9.19 11.79
C ASP A 88 -7.44 9.38 10.49
N ASN A 89 -6.38 8.58 10.28
CA ASN A 89 -5.55 8.71 9.07
C ASN A 89 -6.31 8.29 7.81
N ALA A 90 -7.16 7.27 7.87
CA ALA A 90 -7.99 6.88 6.74
C ALA A 90 -9.05 7.93 6.41
N LEU A 91 -9.68 8.55 7.42
CA LEU A 91 -10.66 9.60 7.22
C LEU A 91 -10.03 10.86 6.61
N GLU A 92 -8.92 11.33 7.18
CA GLU A 92 -8.20 12.48 6.64
C GLU A 92 -7.71 12.21 5.21
N PHE A 93 -7.21 11.00 4.94
CA PHE A 93 -6.78 10.64 3.59
C PHE A 93 -7.95 10.57 2.61
N LYS A 94 -9.10 10.01 3.02
CA LYS A 94 -10.34 9.94 2.23
C LYS A 94 -10.79 11.35 1.82
N ASP A 95 -10.82 12.28 2.77
CA ASP A 95 -11.20 13.68 2.52
C ASP A 95 -10.21 14.35 1.55
N LEU A 96 -8.91 14.09 1.72
CA LEU A 96 -7.83 14.63 0.90
C LEU A 96 -7.83 14.13 -0.55
N ILE A 97 -8.32 12.92 -0.80
CA ILE A 97 -8.50 12.38 -2.17
C ILE A 97 -9.89 12.62 -2.76
N GLY A 98 -10.82 13.22 -1.98
CA GLY A 98 -12.14 13.62 -2.47
C GLY A 98 -13.12 12.48 -2.70
N LEU A 99 -12.93 11.32 -2.05
CA LEU A 99 -13.92 10.25 -2.04
C LEU A 99 -15.02 10.65 -1.04
N SER A 100 -16.25 10.87 -1.50
CA SER A 100 -17.41 11.14 -0.62
C SER A 100 -18.14 9.84 -0.28
#